data_AF-A0A958Z717-F1
#
_entry.id   AF-A0A958Z717-F1
#
_cell.length_a   1.000
_cell.length_b   1.000
_cell.length_c   1.000
_cell.angle_alpha   90.00
_cell.angle_beta   90.00
_cell.angle_gamma   90.00
#
_symmetry.space_group_name_H-M   'P 1'
#
loop_
_entity.id
_entity.type
_entity.pdbx_description
1 polymer ?
#
loop_
_entity_poly.entity_id
_entity_poly.type
_entity_poly.pdbx_seq_one_letter_code
_entity_poly.pdbx_strand_id
1 'polypeptide(L)'
;MNIYKLLRLNRKIKDHRIKFLGLFLLHKLGKRYLAVNLDPVMACNLRCKMCYFTDEDYVRTLKGQFKREELDKVAKTIFNRALKLQIGCGTEPTLYKDLDYIVALGKRYKVPYISLTTNANLLTEEKIESLLKAGLNEFTISLHGITKESYENFMK
;
A
#
# COMPACT_ATOMS: atom_id res chain seq x y z
N MET A 1 6.18 -13.44 16.82
CA MET A 1 6.02 -12.38 17.85
C MET A 1 4.62 -11.82 17.73
N ASN A 2 3.81 -11.83 18.79
CA ASN A 2 2.40 -11.43 18.74
C ASN A 2 2.28 -9.88 18.71
N ILE A 3 1.78 -9.33 17.59
CA ILE A 3 1.65 -7.87 17.39
C ILE A 3 0.77 -7.20 18.44
N TYR A 4 -0.24 -7.90 18.98
CA TYR A 4 -1.12 -7.38 20.02
C TYR A 4 -0.40 -7.16 21.36
N LYS A 5 0.61 -7.97 21.68
CA LYS A 5 1.45 -7.75 22.87
C LYS A 5 2.30 -6.48 22.72
N LEU A 6 2.87 -6.24 21.53
CA LEU A 6 3.62 -5.01 21.23
C LEU A 6 2.71 -3.77 21.28
N LEU A 7 1.50 -3.85 20.71
CA LEU A 7 0.53 -2.76 20.77
C LEU A 7 0.10 -2.43 22.21
N ARG A 8 -0.13 -3.45 23.05
CA ARG A 8 -0.41 -3.25 24.48
C ARG A 8 0.75 -2.60 25.22
N LEU A 9 1.98 -3.02 24.95
CA LEU A 9 3.18 -2.42 25.55
C LEU A 9 3.34 -0.96 25.12
N ASN A 10 3.19 -0.66 23.83
CA ASN A 10 3.23 0.71 23.29
C ASN A 10 2.14 1.61 23.89
N ARG A 11 0.96 1.07 24.20
CA ARG A 11 -0.12 1.81 24.89
C ARG A 11 0.19 2.09 26.36
N LYS A 12 0.92 1.20 27.05
CA LYS A 12 1.33 1.42 28.46
C LYS A 12 2.38 2.52 28.59
N ILE A 13 3.27 2.64 27.60
CA ILE A 13 4.26 3.72 27.56
C ILE A 13 3.54 5.01 27.13
N LYS A 14 3.32 5.94 28.06
CA LYS A 14 2.69 7.24 27.76
C LYS A 14 3.70 8.29 27.28
N ASP A 15 4.94 8.19 27.73
CA ASP A 15 5.99 9.16 27.40
C ASP A 15 6.44 9.02 25.94
N HIS A 16 6.32 10.11 25.18
CA HIS A 16 6.74 10.17 23.78
C HIS A 16 8.25 10.09 23.60
N ARG A 17 9.06 10.60 24.54
CA ARG A 17 10.53 10.53 24.48
C ARG A 17 11.03 9.10 24.48
N ILE A 18 10.41 8.25 25.30
CA ILE A 18 10.74 6.81 25.35
C ILE A 18 10.39 6.14 24.01
N LYS A 19 9.25 6.48 23.42
CA LYS A 19 8.85 5.95 22.09
C LYS A 19 9.82 6.37 20.99
N PHE A 20 10.19 7.65 20.96
CA PHE A 20 11.14 8.17 19.98
C PHE A 20 12.54 7.59 20.18
N LEU A 21 12.98 7.42 21.43
CA LEU A 21 14.23 6.72 21.73
C LEU A 21 14.19 5.27 21.20
N GLY A 22 13.08 4.56 21.40
CA GLY A 22 12.89 3.21 20.85
C GLY A 22 12.98 3.19 19.32
N LEU A 23 12.30 4.11 18.62
CA LEU A 23 12.39 4.24 17.16
C LEU A 23 13.81 4.59 16.70
N PHE A 24 14.50 5.49 17.41
CA PHE A 24 15.88 5.85 17.13
C PHE A 24 16.83 4.66 17.28
N LEU A 25 16.65 3.86 18.33
CA LEU A 25 17.43 2.63 18.53
C LEU A 25 17.16 1.62 17.41
N LEU A 26 15.91 1.41 17.01
CA LEU A 26 15.58 0.56 15.85
C LEU A 26 16.26 1.06 14.58
N HIS A 27 16.25 2.38 14.36
CA HIS A 27 16.90 3.00 13.22
C HIS A 27 18.43 2.79 13.23
N LYS A 28 19.10 3.03 14.37
CA LYS A 28 20.55 2.87 14.52
C LYS A 28 21.00 1.41 14.42
N LEU A 29 20.18 0.48 14.91
CA LEU A 29 20.43 -0.96 14.83
C LEU A 29 20.04 -1.57 13.47
N GLY A 30 19.64 -0.74 12.49
CA GLY A 30 19.24 -1.21 11.16
C GLY A 30 18.02 -2.14 11.16
N LYS A 31 17.17 -2.05 12.19
CA LYS A 31 15.94 -2.84 12.30
C LYS A 31 14.82 -2.18 11.48
N ARG A 32 13.87 -3.00 11.05
CA ARG A 32 12.69 -2.57 10.30
C ARG A 32 11.62 -2.04 11.25
N TYR A 33 11.03 -0.90 10.93
CA TYR A 33 10.01 -0.24 11.77
C TYR A 33 8.98 0.55 10.97
N LEU A 34 9.12 0.67 9.65
CA LEU A 34 8.23 1.45 8.80
C LEU A 34 7.09 0.58 8.24
N ALA A 35 5.89 1.14 8.19
CA ALA A 35 4.82 0.67 7.31
C ALA A 35 4.73 1.68 6.15
N VAL A 36 4.92 1.20 4.93
CA VAL A 36 4.94 2.05 3.72
C VAL A 36 3.64 1.83 2.97
N ASN A 37 2.91 2.92 2.76
CA ASN A 37 1.77 2.94 1.84
C ASN A 37 2.24 3.64 0.56
N LEU A 38 2.05 3.00 -0.59
CA LEU A 38 2.52 3.48 -1.89
C LEU A 38 1.39 3.41 -2.92
N ASP A 39 1.06 4.57 -3.48
CA ASP A 39 0.19 4.68 -4.64
C ASP A 39 1.07 4.91 -5.88
N PRO A 40 1.20 3.92 -6.79
CA PRO A 40 2.13 4.02 -7.92
C PRO A 40 1.63 4.93 -9.05
N VAL A 41 0.31 5.15 -9.09
CA VAL A 41 -0.38 5.97 -10.07
C VAL A 41 -1.42 6.78 -9.33
N MET A 42 -1.57 8.06 -9.68
CA MET A 42 -2.60 8.93 -9.10
C MET A 42 -3.87 8.89 -9.94
N ALA A 43 -4.39 7.70 -10.25
CA ALA A 43 -5.58 7.50 -11.07
C ALA A 43 -6.45 6.35 -10.54
N CYS A 44 -7.76 6.47 -10.73
CA CYS A 44 -8.73 5.42 -10.41
C CYS A 44 -9.78 5.32 -11.52
N ASN A 45 -10.21 4.10 -11.81
CA ASN A 45 -11.27 3.79 -12.79
C ASN A 45 -12.69 3.91 -12.21
N LEU A 46 -12.83 4.03 -10.88
CA LEU A 46 -14.11 4.24 -10.20
C LEU A 46 -14.22 5.65 -9.60
N ARG A 47 -15.44 6.07 -9.30
CA ARG A 47 -15.78 7.35 -8.66
C ARG A 47 -16.69 7.10 -7.47
N CYS A 48 -16.16 6.49 -6.41
CA CYS A 48 -16.97 6.14 -5.23
C CYS A 48 -17.37 7.41 -4.45
N LYS A 49 -18.62 7.49 -3.98
CA LYS A 49 -19.19 8.67 -3.29
C LYS A 49 -18.46 9.06 -2.00
N MET A 50 -17.89 8.09 -1.30
CA MET A 50 -17.13 8.27 -0.05
C MET A 50 -15.64 8.52 -0.26
N CYS A 51 -15.13 8.43 -1.50
CA CYS A 51 -13.71 8.53 -1.76
C CYS A 51 -13.29 10.00 -1.88
N TYR A 52 -12.33 10.42 -1.05
CA TYR A 52 -11.71 11.75 -1.14
C TYR A 52 -11.04 12.00 -2.51
N PHE A 53 -10.62 10.94 -3.20
CA PHE A 53 -10.00 11.01 -4.53
C PHE A 53 -11.02 11.15 -5.68
N THR A 54 -12.33 11.21 -5.39
CA THR A 54 -13.40 11.45 -6.36
C THR A 54 -13.75 12.93 -6.49
N ASP A 55 -13.30 13.77 -5.55
CA ASP A 55 -13.55 15.21 -5.57
C ASP A 55 -12.93 15.86 -6.82
N GLU A 56 -13.73 16.64 -7.57
CA GLU A 56 -13.33 17.17 -8.87
C GLU A 56 -12.15 18.14 -8.80
N ASP A 57 -12.06 18.91 -7.72
CA ASP A 57 -10.94 19.84 -7.51
C ASP A 57 -9.68 19.07 -7.15
N TYR A 58 -9.81 18.01 -6.34
CA TYR A 58 -8.69 17.15 -5.99
C TYR A 58 -8.19 16.34 -7.20
N VAL A 59 -9.06 15.70 -7.98
CA VAL A 59 -8.71 14.91 -9.18
C VAL A 59 -7.91 15.72 -10.20
N ARG A 60 -8.22 17.00 -10.38
CA ARG A 60 -7.48 17.88 -11.31
C ARG A 60 -6.01 18.04 -10.93
N THR A 61 -5.68 17.92 -9.64
CA THR A 61 -4.31 18.01 -9.11
C THR A 61 -3.60 16.66 -9.08
N LEU A 62 -4.33 15.55 -9.08
CA LEU A 62 -3.80 14.20 -9.04
C LEU A 62 -3.30 13.76 -10.43
N LYS A 63 -2.09 14.16 -10.76
CA LYS A 63 -1.42 13.73 -11.99
C LYS A 63 -0.05 13.17 -11.66
N GLY A 64 0.23 11.99 -12.20
CA GLY A 64 1.54 11.38 -12.09
C GLY A 64 1.46 9.87 -11.94
N GLN A 65 2.51 9.23 -12.43
CA GLN A 65 2.83 7.84 -12.17
C GLN A 65 4.32 7.77 -11.89
N PHE A 66 4.73 6.86 -11.02
CA PHE A 66 6.15 6.64 -10.79
C PHE A 66 6.81 6.03 -12.02
N LYS A 67 7.99 6.52 -12.38
CA LYS A 67 8.90 5.82 -13.28
C LYS A 67 9.69 4.76 -12.50
N ARG A 68 10.22 3.75 -13.20
CA ARG A 68 10.99 2.67 -12.56
C ARG A 68 12.21 3.18 -11.81
N GLU A 69 12.91 4.18 -12.36
CA GLU A 69 14.10 4.76 -11.72
C GLU A 69 13.75 5.48 -10.41
N GLU A 70 12.55 6.05 -10.31
CA GLU A 70 12.06 6.70 -9.10
C GLU A 70 11.69 5.64 -8.06
N LEU A 71 11.01 4.56 -8.47
CA LEU A 71 10.71 3.42 -7.60
C LEU A 71 11.99 2.79 -7.04
N ASP A 72 13.02 2.62 -7.87
CA ASP A 72 14.32 2.09 -7.43
C ASP A 72 14.97 2.98 -6.35
N LYS A 73 14.91 4.31 -6.53
CA LYS A 73 15.42 5.27 -5.52
C LYS A 73 14.62 5.20 -4.22
N VAL A 74 13.29 5.14 -4.31
CA VAL A 74 12.40 5.00 -3.15
C VAL A 74 12.68 3.68 -2.42
N ALA A 75 12.77 2.58 -3.15
CA ALA A 75 13.01 1.26 -2.59
C ALA A 75 14.38 1.18 -1.89
N LYS A 76 15.45 1.68 -2.54
CA LYS A 76 16.79 1.73 -1.94
C LYS A 76 16.80 2.47 -0.60
N THR A 77 16.02 3.54 -0.51
CA THR A 77 15.98 4.44 0.66
C THR A 77 15.09 3.91 1.77
N ILE A 78 13.91 3.36 1.44
CA ILE A 78 12.85 3.08 2.40
C ILE A 78 12.67 1.58 2.65
N PHE A 79 12.76 0.73 1.62
CA PHE A 79 12.32 -0.67 1.72
C PHE A 79 13.21 -1.50 2.65
N ASN A 80 14.49 -1.16 2.82
CA ASN A 80 15.37 -1.79 3.80
C ASN A 80 14.90 -1.62 5.27
N ARG A 81 14.03 -0.63 5.54
CA ARG A 81 13.47 -0.36 6.87
C ARG A 81 11.97 -0.68 6.94
N ALA A 82 11.35 -1.08 5.83
CA ALA A 82 9.94 -1.41 5.77
C ALA A 82 9.67 -2.81 6.35
N LEU A 83 8.67 -2.90 7.23
CA LEU A 83 8.04 -4.14 7.69
C LEU A 83 6.88 -4.54 6.80
N LYS A 84 6.11 -3.54 6.33
CA LYS A 84 4.95 -3.71 5.45
C LYS A 84 5.06 -2.75 4.27
N LEU A 85 4.74 -3.25 3.08
CA LEU A 85 4.49 -2.47 1.87
C LEU A 85 3.04 -2.69 1.47
N GLN A 86 2.21 -1.65 1.61
CA GLN A 86 0.83 -1.62 1.16
C GLN A 86 0.78 -0.85 -0.17
N ILE A 87 0.35 -1.52 -1.23
CA ILE A 87 0.19 -0.93 -2.55
C ILE A 87 -1.30 -0.66 -2.78
N GLY A 88 -1.64 0.54 -3.25
CA GLY A 88 -3.03 0.97 -3.40
C GLY A 88 -3.64 1.35 -2.05
N CYS A 89 -3.65 2.64 -1.76
CA CYS A 89 -4.23 3.22 -0.55
C CYS A 89 -5.28 4.29 -0.90
N GLY A 90 -4.99 5.12 -1.90
CA GLY A 90 -5.90 6.17 -2.37
C GLY A 90 -6.42 5.97 -3.79
N THR A 91 -5.66 5.26 -4.62
CA THR A 91 -5.93 5.12 -6.05
C THR A 91 -5.99 3.65 -6.47
N GLU A 92 -6.30 3.38 -7.73
CA GLU A 92 -6.38 2.00 -8.22
C GLU A 92 -5.02 1.54 -8.78
N PRO A 93 -4.28 0.68 -8.06
CA PRO A 93 -2.94 0.28 -8.47
C PRO A 93 -2.92 -0.61 -9.71
N THR A 94 -4.03 -1.29 -10.04
CA THR A 94 -4.11 -2.15 -11.24
C THR A 94 -4.02 -1.36 -12.56
N LEU A 95 -4.23 -0.04 -12.53
CA LEU A 95 -4.00 0.85 -13.68
C LEU A 95 -2.50 1.06 -13.97
N TYR A 96 -1.63 0.76 -13.01
CA TYR A 96 -0.18 0.89 -13.20
C TYR A 96 0.36 -0.34 -13.96
N LYS A 97 0.96 -0.09 -15.12
CA LYS A 97 1.44 -1.16 -16.03
C LYS A 97 2.43 -2.11 -15.34
N ASP A 98 3.38 -1.54 -14.60
CA ASP A 98 4.50 -2.23 -13.95
C ASP A 98 4.23 -2.59 -12.48
N LEU A 99 2.99 -2.95 -12.15
CA LEU A 99 2.61 -3.27 -10.76
C LEU A 99 3.39 -4.47 -10.19
N ASP A 100 3.61 -5.48 -11.01
CA ASP A 100 4.43 -6.66 -10.70
C ASP A 100 5.87 -6.30 -10.33
N TYR A 101 6.45 -5.32 -11.01
CA TYR A 101 7.78 -4.82 -10.72
C TYR A 101 7.86 -4.22 -9.31
N ILE A 102 6.84 -3.50 -8.83
CA ILE A 102 6.82 -2.94 -7.46
C ILE A 102 6.84 -4.07 -6.42
N VAL A 103 6.04 -5.12 -6.64
CA VAL A 103 5.99 -6.29 -5.76
C VAL A 103 7.36 -6.99 -5.74
N ALA A 104 7.92 -7.26 -6.93
CA ALA A 104 9.24 -7.88 -7.07
C ALA A 104 10.33 -7.04 -6.40
N LEU A 105 10.26 -5.71 -6.49
CA LEU A 105 11.16 -4.79 -5.82
C LEU A 105 11.05 -4.90 -4.30
N GLY A 106 9.82 -4.92 -3.75
CA GLY A 106 9.59 -5.17 -2.33
C GLY A 106 10.20 -6.48 -1.85
N LYS A 107 10.06 -7.56 -2.62
CA LYS A 107 10.67 -8.87 -2.29
C LYS A 107 12.19 -8.86 -2.39
N ARG A 108 12.76 -8.19 -3.39
CA ARG A 108 14.22 -8.00 -3.54
C ARG A 108 14.82 -7.35 -2.29
N TYR A 109 14.16 -6.34 -1.74
CA TYR A 109 14.55 -5.66 -0.50
C TYR A 109 14.13 -6.40 0.78
N LYS A 110 13.62 -7.63 0.66
CA LYS A 110 13.20 -8.51 1.76
C LYS A 110 12.17 -7.84 2.67
N VAL A 111 11.23 -7.09 2.09
CA VAL A 111 10.07 -6.59 2.85
C VAL A 111 9.25 -7.79 3.31
N PRO A 112 9.02 -7.95 4.63
CA PRO A 112 8.38 -9.15 5.16
C PRO A 112 6.94 -9.37 4.68
N TYR A 113 6.19 -8.28 4.47
CA TYR A 113 4.77 -8.36 4.14
C TYR A 113 4.41 -7.34 3.07
N ILE A 114 3.93 -7.82 1.93
CA ILE A 114 3.49 -7.00 0.80
C ILE A 114 2.02 -7.27 0.53
N SER A 115 1.19 -6.23 0.58
CA SER A 115 -0.24 -6.30 0.37
C SER A 115 -0.67 -5.35 -0.74
N LEU A 116 -1.70 -5.74 -1.49
CA LEU A 116 -2.28 -4.96 -2.57
C LEU A 116 -3.76 -4.73 -2.27
N THR A 117 -4.21 -3.48 -2.23
CA THR A 117 -5.64 -3.15 -2.20
C THR A 117 -6.10 -2.74 -3.59
N THR A 118 -7.22 -3.28 -4.04
CA THR A 118 -7.78 -3.00 -5.38
C THR A 118 -9.30 -3.17 -5.37
N ASN A 119 -10.00 -2.52 -6.29
CA ASN A 119 -11.40 -2.79 -6.59
C ASN A 119 -11.62 -4.08 -7.40
N ALA A 120 -10.54 -4.74 -7.83
CA ALA A 120 -10.53 -5.99 -8.59
C ALA A 120 -11.16 -5.96 -9.99
N ASN A 121 -11.70 -4.84 -10.47
CA ASN A 121 -12.36 -4.76 -11.79
C ASN A 121 -11.41 -5.01 -12.97
N LEU A 122 -10.12 -4.72 -12.79
CA LEU A 122 -9.09 -4.92 -13.82
C LEU A 122 -8.16 -6.09 -13.52
N LEU A 123 -8.44 -6.87 -12.47
CA LEU A 123 -7.66 -8.07 -12.18
C LEU A 123 -8.06 -9.19 -13.13
N THR A 124 -7.08 -9.69 -13.87
CA THR A 124 -7.19 -10.94 -14.64
C THR A 124 -6.45 -12.06 -13.91
N GLU A 125 -6.77 -13.32 -14.24
CA GLU A 125 -6.07 -14.49 -13.70
C GLU A 125 -4.55 -14.41 -13.96
N GLU A 126 -4.15 -14.05 -15.18
CA GLU A 126 -2.75 -13.84 -15.54
C GLU A 126 -2.05 -12.79 -14.67
N LYS A 127 -2.74 -11.68 -14.37
CA LYS A 127 -2.20 -10.61 -13.52
C LYS A 127 -2.07 -11.08 -12.07
N ILE A 128 -3.05 -11.83 -11.56
CA ILE A 128 -3.01 -12.42 -10.22
C ILE A 128 -1.82 -13.39 -10.12
N GLU A 129 -1.68 -14.30 -11.09
CA GLU A 129 -0.54 -15.22 -11.13
C GLU A 129 0.81 -14.49 -11.16
N SER A 130 0.93 -13.46 -11.99
CA SER A 130 2.14 -12.64 -12.07
C SER A 130 2.48 -12.00 -10.72
N LEU A 131 1.48 -11.44 -10.02
CA LEU A 131 1.67 -10.83 -8.70
C LEU A 131 2.05 -11.86 -7.62
N LEU A 132 1.45 -13.05 -7.65
CA LEU A 132 1.80 -14.16 -6.76
C LEU A 132 3.23 -14.64 -7.00
N LYS A 133 3.62 -14.82 -8.27
CA LYS A 133 5.00 -15.18 -8.68
C LYS A 133 6.00 -14.10 -8.30
N ALA A 134 5.62 -12.82 -8.39
CA ALA A 134 6.42 -11.69 -7.91
C ALA A 134 6.56 -11.67 -6.38
N GLY A 135 5.72 -12.40 -5.65
CA GLY A 135 5.81 -12.67 -4.22
C GLY A 135 4.88 -11.85 -3.33
N LEU A 136 3.75 -11.38 -3.86
CA LEU A 136 2.68 -10.72 -3.11
C LEU A 136 2.15 -11.65 -1.99
N ASN A 137 1.86 -11.10 -0.80
CA ASN A 137 1.39 -11.88 0.34
C ASN A 137 -0.13 -11.82 0.53
N GLU A 138 -0.77 -10.70 0.20
CA GLU A 138 -2.19 -10.47 0.48
C GLU A 138 -2.83 -9.62 -0.61
N PHE A 139 -4.05 -10.01 -1.00
CA PHE A 139 -4.99 -9.16 -1.73
C PHE A 139 -6.06 -8.66 -0.77
N THR A 140 -6.32 -7.36 -0.81
CA THR A 140 -7.44 -6.72 -0.15
C THR A 140 -8.40 -6.20 -1.21
N ILE A 141 -9.58 -6.79 -1.32
CA ILE A 141 -10.57 -6.39 -2.32
C ILE A 141 -11.55 -5.40 -1.69
N SER A 142 -11.68 -4.22 -2.31
CA SER A 142 -12.65 -3.22 -1.90
C SER A 142 -13.99 -3.48 -2.61
N LEU A 143 -14.97 -3.96 -1.87
CA LEU A 143 -16.32 -4.23 -2.36
C LEU A 143 -17.34 -3.36 -1.59
N HIS A 144 -18.17 -2.61 -2.32
CA HIS A 144 -19.13 -1.66 -1.72
C HIS A 144 -20.58 -2.14 -1.73
N GLY A 145 -20.86 -3.27 -2.38
CA GLY A 145 -22.19 -3.88 -2.45
C GLY A 145 -22.09 -5.31 -2.97
N ILE A 146 -23.01 -6.15 -2.54
CA ILE A 146 -23.11 -7.55 -3.01
C ILE A 146 -24.16 -7.72 -4.12
N THR A 147 -24.99 -6.69 -4.35
CA THR A 147 -25.93 -6.61 -5.48
C THR A 147 -25.51 -5.47 -6.40
N LYS A 148 -25.89 -5.58 -7.69
CA LYS A 148 -25.63 -4.53 -8.68
C LYS A 148 -26.14 -3.16 -8.21
N GLU A 149 -27.39 -3.11 -7.78
CA GLU A 149 -28.04 -1.88 -7.32
C GLU A 149 -27.31 -1.25 -6.11
N SER A 150 -26.97 -2.05 -5.10
CA SER A 150 -26.23 -1.54 -3.93
C SER A 150 -24.85 -1.04 -4.31
N TYR A 151 -24.13 -1.73 -5.20
CA TYR A 151 -22.81 -1.33 -5.66
C TYR A 151 -22.86 -0.02 -6.47
N GLU A 152 -23.77 0.08 -7.44
CA GLU A 152 -23.95 1.27 -8.27
C GLU A 152 -24.41 2.48 -7.45
N ASN A 153 -25.21 2.27 -6.41
CA ASN A 153 -25.62 3.34 -5.49
C ASN A 153 -24.44 3.99 -4.74
N PHE A 154 -23.31 3.30 -4.57
CA PHE A 154 -22.09 3.87 -3.99
C PHE A 154 -21.15 4.53 -5.01
N MET A 155 -21.49 4.46 -6.30
CA MET A 155 -20.75 5.11 -7.38
C MET A 155 -21.41 6.43 -7.79
N LYS A 156 -20.60 7.42 -8.18
CA LYS A 156 -21.03 8.71 -8.74
C LYS A 156 -20.96 8.66 -10.27
#